data_AF-A0A1F5HV61-F1
#
_entry.id   AF-A0A1F5HV61-F1
#
_cell.length_a   1.000
_cell.length_b   1.000
_cell.length_c   1.000
_cell.angle_alpha   90.00
_cell.angle_beta   90.00
_cell.angle_gamma   90.00
#
_symmetry.space_group_name_H-M   'P 1'
#
loop_
_entity.id
_entity.type
_entity.pdbx_description
1 polymer ?
#
loop_
_entity_poly.entity_id
_entity_poly.type
_entity_poly.pdbx_seq_one_letter_code
_entity_poly.pdbx_strand_id
1 'polypeptide(L)'
;MKNLVIVESPTKARTLGQFLGKDYQITASMGHVRDLPRGEFGVDVEHDFKPQYVIPKEKIKAVNNLVKVAAQAEQLWLATDLDREGEAIAWNLLRVIAEKGKVKNPQYQRVVFHEITKEAINEAFEHPRKIDDDLVEAQQARRVLDRLVGYKLSPLLWKKVKSRLSAGRVQSAALRLVVDREREILAFKPEEFWVIEAMLVGQRMESRGQEFSATLIKIEGNKAEVKNKTEADQIVSDLNKAIYKVGEIKSKDIVKNPSPPFTTSTLQQAASTKFGFAPKRTMRIAQDLYENGLITYMRTDSVNLSVNFVTSARKLIEEKFGGKYLPKQARAYKVKSRLAQEAHEAIRPTNVQVTSDKLQVASPAHQKLYDLIWKRTVATQMETAVVTENTVMVNALGNKKYILSA
;
A
#
# COMPACT_ATOMS: atom_id res chain seq x y z
N MET A 1 -24.16 -28.44 -18.25
CA MET A 1 -23.86 -27.82 -16.93
C MET A 1 -24.46 -26.43 -16.94
N LYS A 2 -25.15 -25.99 -15.88
CA LYS A 2 -25.89 -24.73 -15.94
C LYS A 2 -24.99 -23.49 -15.77
N ASN A 3 -24.21 -23.42 -14.68
CA ASN A 3 -23.37 -22.25 -14.39
C ASN A 3 -21.90 -22.63 -14.16
N LEU A 4 -20.99 -21.95 -14.86
CA LEU A 4 -19.55 -22.04 -14.63
C LEU A 4 -18.97 -20.68 -14.22
N VAL A 5 -18.38 -20.62 -13.03
CA VAL A 5 -17.66 -19.47 -12.50
C VAL A 5 -16.17 -19.60 -12.79
N ILE A 6 -15.57 -18.56 -13.35
CA ILE A 6 -14.14 -18.50 -13.65
C ILE A 6 -13.48 -17.39 -12.84
N VAL A 7 -12.48 -17.74 -12.04
CA VAL A 7 -11.64 -16.82 -11.24
C VAL A 7 -10.16 -16.97 -11.61
N GLU A 8 -9.27 -16.11 -11.11
CA GLU A 8 -7.86 -16.16 -11.47
C GLU A 8 -7.04 -17.21 -10.72
N SER A 9 -7.39 -17.49 -9.46
CA SER A 9 -6.57 -18.31 -8.56
C SER A 9 -7.36 -19.49 -7.96
N PRO A 10 -6.69 -20.62 -7.66
CA PRO A 10 -7.32 -21.74 -6.97
C PRO A 10 -7.80 -21.41 -5.55
N THR A 11 -7.11 -20.51 -4.84
CA THR A 11 -7.51 -20.07 -3.49
C THR A 11 -8.84 -19.33 -3.55
N LYS A 12 -8.96 -18.35 -4.46
CA LYS A 12 -10.20 -17.61 -4.70
C LYS A 12 -11.33 -18.56 -5.09
N ALA A 13 -11.06 -19.57 -5.93
CA ALA A 13 -12.06 -20.57 -6.33
C ALA A 13 -12.60 -21.35 -5.12
N ARG A 14 -11.71 -21.76 -4.21
CA ARG A 14 -12.07 -22.48 -2.98
C ARG A 14 -12.90 -21.61 -2.04
N THR A 15 -12.48 -20.36 -1.84
CA THR A 15 -13.18 -19.41 -0.95
C THR A 15 -14.57 -19.09 -1.49
N LEU A 16 -14.70 -18.80 -2.79
CA LEU A 16 -16.02 -18.57 -3.42
C LEU A 16 -16.92 -19.80 -3.33
N GLY A 17 -16.36 -21.01 -3.44
CA GLY A 17 -17.10 -22.27 -3.31
C GLY A 17 -17.71 -22.51 -1.93
N GLN A 18 -17.31 -21.77 -0.91
CA GLN A 18 -17.94 -21.80 0.42
C GLN A 18 -19.26 -21.00 0.46
N PHE A 19 -19.42 -20.03 -0.45
CA PHE A 19 -20.56 -19.12 -0.49
C PHE A 19 -21.54 -19.47 -1.62
N LEU A 20 -21.02 -19.95 -2.75
CA LEU A 20 -21.82 -20.36 -3.89
C LEU A 20 -22.32 -21.79 -3.73
N GLY A 21 -23.61 -22.00 -4.01
CA GLY A 21 -24.27 -23.30 -3.89
C GLY A 21 -23.87 -24.32 -4.97
N LYS A 22 -24.47 -25.52 -4.90
CA LYS A 22 -24.20 -26.64 -5.82
C LYS A 22 -24.53 -26.36 -7.29
N ASP A 23 -25.27 -25.29 -7.57
CA ASP A 23 -25.64 -24.87 -8.92
C ASP A 23 -24.48 -24.24 -9.72
N TYR A 24 -23.36 -23.95 -9.05
CA TYR A 24 -22.16 -23.36 -9.65
C TYR A 24 -20.99 -24.33 -9.63
N GLN A 25 -20.38 -24.61 -10.79
CA GLN A 25 -19.01 -25.12 -10.83
C GLN A 25 -18.04 -23.94 -10.86
N ILE A 26 -16.94 -24.02 -10.12
CA ILE A 26 -15.92 -22.97 -10.07
C ILE A 26 -14.59 -23.51 -10.60
N THR A 27 -13.93 -22.75 -11.47
CA THR A 27 -12.62 -23.08 -12.03
C THR A 27 -11.69 -21.87 -12.01
N ALA A 28 -10.38 -22.12 -12.03
CA ALA A 28 -9.35 -21.09 -12.01
C ALA A 28 -8.64 -21.00 -13.37
N SER A 29 -8.47 -19.78 -13.89
CA SER A 29 -7.74 -19.49 -15.14
C SER A 29 -6.22 -19.54 -14.98
N MET A 30 -5.73 -19.52 -13.74
CA MET A 30 -4.31 -19.35 -13.39
C MET A 30 -3.76 -18.01 -13.91
N GLY A 31 -4.53 -16.94 -13.74
CA GLY A 31 -4.25 -15.58 -14.23
C GLY A 31 -4.49 -15.42 -15.73
N HIS A 32 -3.63 -14.63 -16.40
CA HIS A 32 -3.72 -14.35 -17.85
C HIS A 32 -3.68 -15.62 -18.71
N VAL A 33 -4.69 -15.84 -19.56
CA VAL A 33 -4.76 -17.02 -20.45
C VAL A 33 -4.07 -16.82 -21.80
N ARG A 34 -3.78 -15.57 -22.17
CA ARG A 34 -3.03 -15.18 -23.37
C ARG A 34 -2.05 -14.07 -23.02
N ASP A 35 -1.03 -13.88 -23.85
CA ASP A 35 -0.14 -12.72 -23.82
C ASP A 35 0.42 -12.46 -25.22
N LEU A 36 1.12 -11.34 -25.41
CA LEU A 36 1.90 -11.07 -26.61
C LEU A 36 3.06 -12.09 -26.74
N PRO A 37 3.47 -12.47 -27.97
CA PRO A 37 4.58 -13.41 -28.18
C PRO A 37 5.88 -12.89 -27.56
N ARG A 38 6.72 -13.80 -27.03
CA ARG A 38 7.99 -13.45 -26.36
C ARG A 38 9.13 -13.14 -27.33
N GLY A 39 9.14 -13.77 -28.51
CA GLY A 39 10.22 -13.64 -29.50
C GLY A 39 9.95 -12.66 -30.64
N GLU A 40 8.70 -12.22 -30.79
CA GLU A 40 8.24 -11.37 -31.89
C GLU A 40 7.66 -10.08 -31.34
N PHE A 41 7.57 -9.06 -32.19
CA PHE A 41 7.03 -7.77 -31.79
C PHE A 41 5.56 -7.87 -31.36
N GLY A 42 4.75 -8.66 -32.07
CA GLY A 42 3.39 -9.05 -31.66
C GLY A 42 2.36 -7.92 -31.63
N VAL A 43 2.67 -6.77 -32.24
CA VAL A 43 1.77 -5.62 -32.37
C VAL A 43 1.85 -5.15 -33.81
N ASP A 44 0.71 -5.04 -34.47
CA ASP A 44 0.62 -4.54 -35.84
C ASP A 44 0.49 -3.01 -35.84
N VAL A 45 1.59 -2.30 -36.11
CA VAL A 45 1.65 -0.83 -36.07
C VAL A 45 0.93 -0.19 -37.24
N GLU A 46 0.80 -0.89 -38.36
CA GLU A 46 0.16 -0.38 -39.58
C GLU A 46 -1.36 -0.52 -39.53
N HIS A 47 -1.87 -1.46 -38.72
CA HIS A 47 -3.31 -1.71 -38.55
C HIS A 47 -3.75 -1.43 -37.11
N ASP A 48 -3.78 -0.16 -36.72
CA ASP A 48 -4.32 0.34 -35.46
C ASP A 48 -3.75 -0.31 -34.18
N PHE A 49 -2.45 -0.63 -34.20
CA PHE A 49 -1.75 -1.24 -33.06
C PHE A 49 -2.34 -2.57 -32.60
N LYS A 50 -2.97 -3.33 -33.51
CA LYS A 50 -3.67 -4.57 -33.16
C LYS A 50 -2.71 -5.59 -32.51
N PRO A 51 -2.97 -6.03 -31.26
CA PRO A 51 -2.12 -7.01 -30.59
C PRO A 51 -2.36 -8.42 -31.13
N GLN A 52 -1.28 -9.17 -31.35
CA GLN A 52 -1.32 -10.59 -31.65
C GLN A 52 -1.16 -11.38 -30.36
N TYR A 53 -2.27 -11.89 -29.84
CA TYR A 53 -2.27 -12.70 -28.62
C TYR A 53 -2.01 -14.17 -28.91
N VAL A 54 -1.12 -14.77 -28.12
CA VAL A 54 -0.84 -16.21 -28.13
C VAL A 54 -1.07 -16.79 -26.74
N ILE A 55 -1.40 -18.08 -26.68
CA ILE A 55 -1.44 -18.81 -25.41
C ILE A 55 0.00 -19.18 -25.03
N PRO A 56 0.53 -18.75 -23.88
CA PRO A 56 1.87 -19.13 -23.44
C PRO A 56 2.01 -20.65 -23.39
N LYS A 57 3.17 -21.17 -23.84
CA LYS A 57 3.42 -22.63 -23.96
C LYS A 57 3.12 -23.38 -22.66
N GLU A 58 3.52 -22.79 -21.54
CA GLU A 58 3.31 -23.31 -20.19
C GLU A 58 1.83 -23.36 -19.77
N LYS A 59 0.94 -22.60 -20.41
CA LYS A 59 -0.49 -22.54 -20.07
C LYS A 59 -1.40 -23.33 -21.00
N ILE A 60 -0.89 -23.89 -22.10
CA ILE A 60 -1.70 -24.59 -23.11
C ILE A 60 -2.60 -25.67 -22.50
N LYS A 61 -2.04 -26.53 -21.62
CA LYS A 61 -2.81 -27.62 -20.98
C LYS A 61 -3.94 -27.09 -20.09
N ALA A 62 -3.63 -26.11 -19.25
CA ALA A 62 -4.60 -25.49 -18.35
C ALA A 62 -5.74 -24.80 -19.13
N VAL A 63 -5.38 -24.03 -20.16
CA VAL A 63 -6.33 -23.32 -21.02
C VAL A 63 -7.21 -24.29 -21.80
N ASN A 64 -6.65 -25.36 -22.38
CA ASN A 64 -7.44 -26.35 -23.10
C ASN A 64 -8.44 -27.06 -22.17
N ASN A 65 -8.07 -27.35 -20.91
CA ASN A 65 -9.00 -27.92 -19.94
C ASN A 65 -10.10 -26.93 -19.55
N LEU A 66 -9.76 -25.66 -19.31
CA LEU A 66 -10.72 -24.60 -19.02
C LEU A 66 -11.73 -24.45 -20.17
N VAL A 67 -11.27 -24.41 -21.42
CA VAL A 67 -12.12 -24.28 -22.60
C VAL A 67 -13.08 -25.47 -22.73
N LYS A 68 -12.61 -26.70 -22.49
CA LYS A 68 -13.45 -27.89 -22.53
C LYS A 68 -14.60 -27.82 -21.53
N VAL A 69 -14.34 -27.39 -20.30
CA VAL A 69 -15.37 -27.24 -19.26
C VAL A 69 -16.30 -26.07 -19.60
N ALA A 70 -15.74 -24.94 -20.03
CA ALA A 70 -16.52 -23.75 -20.40
C ALA A 70 -17.46 -23.98 -21.58
N ALA A 71 -17.08 -24.81 -22.54
CA ALA A 71 -17.93 -25.14 -23.69
C ALA A 71 -19.17 -25.98 -23.32
N GLN A 72 -19.21 -26.57 -22.12
CA GLN A 72 -20.35 -27.38 -21.62
C GLN A 72 -21.29 -26.57 -20.71
N ALA A 73 -20.97 -25.31 -20.43
CA ALA A 73 -21.73 -24.43 -19.56
C ALA A 73 -22.79 -23.65 -20.35
N GLU A 74 -24.01 -23.58 -19.83
CA GLU A 74 -25.07 -22.71 -20.39
C GLU A 74 -24.78 -21.23 -20.11
N GLN A 75 -24.26 -20.92 -18.92
CA GLN A 75 -23.93 -19.58 -18.47
C GLN A 75 -22.52 -19.51 -17.88
N LEU A 76 -21.72 -18.56 -18.37
CA LEU A 76 -20.41 -18.23 -17.81
C LEU A 76 -20.52 -17.05 -16.81
N TRP A 77 -19.81 -17.15 -15.70
CA TRP A 77 -19.69 -16.10 -14.68
C TRP A 77 -18.22 -15.72 -14.54
N LEU A 78 -17.84 -14.55 -15.05
CA LEU A 78 -16.48 -14.05 -15.05
C LEU A 78 -16.25 -13.25 -13.76
N ALA A 79 -15.64 -13.90 -12.76
CA ALA A 79 -15.46 -13.37 -11.40
C ALA A 79 -14.00 -12.93 -11.15
N THR A 80 -13.40 -12.28 -12.14
CA THR A 80 -12.05 -11.71 -12.04
C THR A 80 -12.05 -10.45 -11.17
N ASP A 81 -10.88 -10.04 -10.71
CA ASP A 81 -10.64 -8.84 -9.90
C ASP A 81 -11.23 -7.60 -10.58
N LEU A 82 -11.59 -6.59 -9.78
CA LEU A 82 -12.30 -5.39 -10.25
C LEU A 82 -11.43 -4.37 -11.00
N ASP A 83 -10.13 -4.62 -11.15
CA ASP A 83 -9.22 -3.71 -11.84
C ASP A 83 -9.16 -3.98 -13.36
N ARG A 84 -8.51 -3.08 -14.11
CA ARG A 84 -8.34 -3.23 -15.56
C ARG A 84 -7.60 -4.53 -15.96
N GLU A 85 -6.76 -5.09 -15.09
CA GLU A 85 -6.08 -6.36 -15.38
C GLU A 85 -7.07 -7.51 -15.28
N GLY A 86 -7.91 -7.55 -14.25
CA GLY A 86 -9.01 -8.50 -14.12
C GLY A 86 -10.01 -8.39 -15.27
N GLU A 87 -10.31 -7.17 -15.72
CA GLU A 87 -11.18 -6.94 -16.89
C GLU A 87 -10.58 -7.50 -18.19
N ALA A 88 -9.29 -7.25 -18.43
CA ALA A 88 -8.58 -7.82 -19.57
C ALA A 88 -8.48 -9.36 -19.52
N ILE A 89 -8.36 -9.96 -18.33
CA ILE A 89 -8.40 -11.42 -18.16
C ILE A 89 -9.79 -11.95 -18.54
N ALA A 90 -10.88 -11.34 -18.05
CA ALA A 90 -12.25 -11.72 -18.38
C ALA A 90 -12.50 -11.66 -19.89
N TRP A 91 -12.09 -10.56 -20.53
CA TRP A 91 -12.19 -10.39 -21.98
C TRP A 91 -11.40 -11.47 -22.75
N ASN A 92 -10.15 -11.73 -22.36
CA ASN A 92 -9.32 -12.74 -23.01
C ASN A 92 -9.90 -14.15 -22.83
N LEU A 93 -10.44 -14.47 -21.65
CA LEU A 93 -11.12 -15.73 -21.38
C LEU A 93 -12.27 -15.95 -22.36
N LEU A 94 -13.16 -14.96 -22.50
CA LEU A 94 -14.30 -15.02 -23.40
C LEU A 94 -13.85 -15.27 -24.85
N ARG A 95 -12.82 -14.56 -25.31
CA ARG A 95 -12.22 -14.78 -26.64
C ARG A 95 -11.68 -16.20 -26.78
N VAL A 96 -10.99 -16.75 -25.76
CA VAL A 96 -10.39 -18.12 -25.85
C VAL A 96 -11.48 -19.15 -25.94
N ILE A 97 -12.51 -19.01 -25.12
CA ILE A 97 -13.63 -19.94 -25.09
C ILE A 97 -14.37 -19.91 -26.43
N ALA A 98 -14.62 -18.73 -27.01
CA ALA A 98 -15.25 -18.61 -28.31
C ALA A 98 -14.41 -19.25 -29.44
N GLU A 99 -13.12 -18.89 -29.54
CA GLU A 99 -12.24 -19.35 -30.62
C GLU A 99 -11.90 -20.84 -30.53
N LYS A 100 -11.51 -21.33 -29.34
CA LYS A 100 -11.07 -22.73 -29.15
C LYS A 100 -12.20 -23.68 -28.77
N GLY A 101 -13.20 -23.20 -28.04
CA GLY A 101 -14.36 -23.99 -27.65
C GLY A 101 -15.38 -24.14 -28.76
N LYS A 102 -15.22 -23.39 -29.86
CA LYS A 102 -16.17 -23.29 -30.97
C LYS A 102 -17.58 -22.89 -30.50
N VAL A 103 -17.65 -22.11 -29.43
CA VAL A 103 -18.90 -21.59 -28.87
C VAL A 103 -19.14 -20.21 -29.47
N LYS A 104 -20.09 -20.11 -30.40
CA LYS A 104 -20.46 -18.82 -31.01
C LYS A 104 -21.21 -18.00 -29.96
N ASN A 105 -20.67 -16.83 -29.61
CA ASN A 105 -21.21 -15.89 -28.62
C ASN A 105 -21.56 -16.56 -27.26
N PRO A 106 -20.55 -16.95 -26.46
CA PRO A 106 -20.79 -17.55 -25.15
C PRO A 106 -21.61 -16.59 -24.26
N GLN A 107 -22.70 -17.08 -23.66
CA GLN A 107 -23.46 -16.31 -22.68
C GLN A 107 -22.61 -16.10 -21.44
N TYR A 108 -22.47 -14.85 -21.01
CA TYR A 108 -21.61 -14.50 -19.88
C TYR A 108 -22.23 -13.39 -19.02
N GLN A 109 -21.83 -13.37 -17.75
CA GLN A 109 -22.07 -12.30 -16.79
C GLN A 109 -20.73 -11.93 -16.13
N ARG A 110 -20.47 -10.64 -15.95
CA ARG A 110 -19.26 -10.14 -15.27
C ARG A 110 -19.61 -9.79 -13.83
N VAL A 111 -18.93 -10.43 -12.88
CA VAL A 111 -19.15 -10.26 -11.43
C VAL A 111 -17.94 -9.60 -10.80
N VAL A 112 -18.13 -8.48 -10.11
CA VAL A 112 -17.06 -7.72 -9.43
C VAL A 112 -17.38 -7.59 -7.95
N PHE A 113 -16.36 -7.72 -7.10
CA PHE A 113 -16.48 -7.55 -5.66
C PHE A 113 -15.14 -7.04 -5.10
N HIS A 114 -15.21 -6.25 -4.03
CA HIS A 114 -14.04 -5.68 -3.35
C HIS A 114 -13.63 -6.48 -2.11
N GLU A 115 -14.46 -7.43 -1.66
CA GLU A 115 -14.16 -8.39 -0.60
C GLU A 115 -14.85 -9.73 -0.87
N ILE A 116 -14.32 -10.80 -0.28
CA ILE A 116 -14.85 -12.16 -0.46
C ILE A 116 -15.59 -12.57 0.82
N THR A 117 -16.76 -11.98 1.02
CA THR A 117 -17.71 -12.31 2.10
C THR A 117 -18.99 -12.89 1.50
N LYS A 118 -19.78 -13.60 2.30
CA LYS A 118 -21.04 -14.20 1.81
C LYS A 118 -21.98 -13.13 1.25
N GLU A 119 -22.09 -12.00 1.94
CA GLU A 119 -22.94 -10.88 1.58
C GLU A 119 -22.46 -10.21 0.29
N ALA A 120 -21.17 -9.90 0.18
CA ALA A 120 -20.61 -9.25 -1.01
C ALA A 120 -20.66 -10.16 -2.25
N ILE A 121 -20.47 -11.47 -2.08
CA ILE A 121 -20.58 -12.43 -3.18
C ILE A 121 -22.03 -12.59 -3.64
N ASN A 122 -23.00 -12.70 -2.73
CA ASN A 122 -24.41 -12.79 -3.11
C ASN A 122 -24.85 -11.54 -3.88
N GLU A 123 -24.56 -10.35 -3.33
CA GLU A 123 -24.87 -9.06 -3.96
C GLU A 123 -24.28 -8.96 -5.38
N ALA A 124 -23.02 -9.38 -5.55
CA ALA A 124 -22.34 -9.29 -6.84
C ALA A 124 -22.91 -10.25 -7.89
N PHE A 125 -23.45 -11.41 -7.49
CA PHE A 125 -24.10 -12.36 -8.39
C PHE A 125 -25.56 -11.98 -8.70
N GLU A 126 -26.23 -11.23 -7.82
CA GLU A 126 -27.55 -10.66 -8.07
C GLU A 126 -27.50 -9.46 -9.04
N HIS A 127 -26.40 -8.69 -9.01
CA HIS A 127 -26.19 -7.51 -9.83
C HIS A 127 -24.97 -7.64 -10.77
N PRO A 128 -24.96 -8.60 -11.71
CA PRO A 128 -23.87 -8.72 -12.66
C PRO A 128 -23.88 -7.56 -13.66
N ARG A 129 -22.70 -7.27 -14.21
CA ARG A 129 -22.52 -6.29 -15.29
C ARG A 129 -22.02 -6.96 -16.58
N LYS A 130 -21.86 -6.16 -17.63
CA LYS A 130 -21.11 -6.56 -18.83
C LYS A 130 -19.62 -6.28 -18.65
N ILE A 131 -18.81 -6.85 -19.55
CA ILE A 131 -17.41 -6.45 -19.64
C ILE A 131 -17.34 -4.96 -20.02
N ASP A 132 -16.44 -4.26 -19.36
CA ASP A 132 -16.15 -2.84 -19.57
C ASP A 132 -15.04 -2.70 -20.62
N ASP A 133 -15.43 -2.40 -21.85
CA ASP A 133 -14.50 -2.33 -22.98
C ASP A 133 -13.46 -1.22 -22.81
N ASP A 134 -13.81 -0.09 -22.19
CA ASP A 134 -12.86 1.02 -21.92
C ASP A 134 -11.73 0.57 -20.98
N LEU A 135 -12.06 -0.21 -19.94
CA LEU A 135 -11.04 -0.78 -19.04
C LEU A 135 -10.15 -1.81 -19.76
N VAL A 136 -10.72 -2.61 -20.66
CA VAL A 136 -9.95 -3.55 -21.50
C VAL A 136 -9.00 -2.77 -22.40
N GLU A 137 -9.49 -1.77 -23.13
CA GLU A 137 -8.69 -0.94 -24.04
C GLU A 137 -7.59 -0.20 -23.28
N ALA A 138 -7.88 0.34 -22.09
CA ALA A 138 -6.86 0.97 -21.25
C ALA A 138 -5.75 -0.01 -20.84
N GLN A 139 -6.08 -1.27 -20.56
CA GLN A 139 -5.10 -2.31 -20.26
C GLN A 139 -4.29 -2.68 -21.51
N GLN A 140 -4.95 -2.85 -22.66
CA GLN A 140 -4.31 -3.19 -23.93
C GLN A 140 -3.37 -2.08 -24.42
N ALA A 141 -3.81 -0.83 -24.37
CA ALA A 141 -3.01 0.35 -24.71
C ALA A 141 -1.75 0.42 -23.85
N ARG A 142 -1.86 0.17 -22.54
CA ARG A 142 -0.69 0.05 -21.66
C ARG A 142 0.23 -1.09 -22.10
N ARG A 143 -0.32 -2.28 -22.38
CA ARG A 143 0.47 -3.47 -22.79
C ARG A 143 1.23 -3.22 -24.09
N VAL A 144 0.58 -2.59 -25.07
CA VAL A 144 1.15 -2.20 -26.37
C VAL A 144 2.22 -1.12 -26.18
N LEU A 145 1.96 -0.08 -25.38
CA LEU A 145 2.94 0.97 -25.11
C LEU A 145 4.22 0.41 -24.48
N ASP A 146 4.07 -0.45 -23.47
CA ASP A 146 5.22 -1.07 -22.81
C ASP A 146 5.99 -1.99 -23.78
N ARG A 147 5.29 -2.65 -24.73
CA ARG A 147 5.89 -3.44 -25.81
C ARG A 147 6.68 -2.57 -26.79
N LEU A 148 6.10 -1.45 -27.24
CA LEU A 148 6.75 -0.50 -28.15
C LEU A 148 8.06 0.02 -27.58
N VAL A 149 8.04 0.50 -26.33
CA VAL A 149 9.23 1.03 -25.65
C VAL A 149 10.27 -0.06 -25.45
N GLY A 150 9.87 -1.21 -24.90
CA GLY A 150 10.80 -2.30 -24.61
C GLY A 150 11.48 -2.84 -25.87
N TYR A 151 10.71 -3.10 -26.93
CA TYR A 151 11.23 -3.71 -28.17
C TYR A 151 12.07 -2.73 -28.99
N LYS A 152 11.70 -1.45 -29.07
CA LYS A 152 12.46 -0.45 -29.84
C LYS A 152 13.72 0.04 -29.12
N LEU A 153 13.69 0.22 -27.79
CA LEU A 153 14.82 0.81 -27.06
C LEU A 153 15.84 -0.22 -26.55
N SER A 154 15.44 -1.46 -26.22
CA SER A 154 16.40 -2.46 -25.69
C SER A 154 17.56 -2.76 -26.65
N PRO A 155 17.35 -2.93 -27.98
CA PRO A 155 18.45 -3.13 -28.92
C PRO A 155 19.43 -1.96 -28.97
N LEU A 156 18.97 -0.73 -28.76
CA LEU A 156 19.83 0.44 -28.68
C LEU A 156 20.73 0.37 -27.42
N LEU A 157 20.16 -0.02 -26.27
CA LEU A 157 20.93 -0.24 -25.04
C LEU A 157 21.98 -1.34 -25.20
N TRP A 158 21.67 -2.40 -25.96
CA TRP A 158 22.64 -3.46 -26.25
C TRP A 158 23.82 -2.97 -27.05
N LYS A 159 23.57 -2.11 -28.05
CA LYS A 159 24.61 -1.52 -28.91
C LYS A 159 25.44 -0.45 -28.19
N LYS A 160 24.84 0.32 -27.27
CA LYS A 160 25.46 1.52 -26.68
C LYS A 160 25.95 1.36 -25.24
N VAL A 161 25.46 0.37 -24.50
CA VAL A 161 25.76 0.20 -23.07
C VAL A 161 26.24 -1.21 -22.77
N LYS A 162 25.34 -2.20 -22.82
CA LYS A 162 25.66 -3.61 -22.53
C LYS A 162 24.58 -4.53 -23.10
N SER A 163 25.01 -5.67 -23.64
CA SER A 163 24.09 -6.71 -24.10
C SER A 163 23.17 -7.20 -22.98
N ARG A 164 21.96 -7.63 -23.35
CA ARG A 164 20.91 -8.17 -22.44
C ARG A 164 20.32 -7.18 -21.43
N LEU A 165 20.56 -5.88 -21.58
CA LEU A 165 19.81 -4.86 -20.83
C LEU A 165 18.35 -4.77 -21.30
N SER A 166 17.46 -4.29 -20.44
CA SER A 166 16.06 -4.05 -20.81
C SER A 166 15.71 -2.58 -20.66
N ALA A 167 15.03 -2.03 -21.65
CA ALA A 167 14.41 -0.72 -21.54
C ALA A 167 12.97 -0.88 -21.01
N GLY A 168 12.61 -0.08 -20.01
CA GLY A 168 11.26 -0.10 -19.46
C GLY A 168 10.82 1.33 -19.13
N ARG A 169 9.72 1.78 -19.72
CA ARG A 169 9.24 3.17 -19.61
C ARG A 169 9.18 3.66 -18.16
N VAL A 170 8.59 2.86 -17.26
CA VAL A 170 8.45 3.21 -15.84
C VAL A 170 9.71 2.82 -15.04
N GLN A 171 10.34 1.70 -15.37
CA GLN A 171 11.54 1.21 -14.66
C GLN A 171 12.72 2.16 -14.80
N SER A 172 12.96 2.68 -16.01
CA SER A 172 14.03 3.64 -16.28
C SER A 172 13.80 4.97 -15.56
N ALA A 173 12.56 5.46 -15.45
CA ALA A 173 12.24 6.64 -14.67
C ALA A 173 12.47 6.43 -13.16
N ALA A 174 12.10 5.26 -12.63
CA ALA A 174 12.36 4.92 -11.23
C ALA A 174 13.86 4.78 -10.94
N LEU A 175 14.62 4.14 -11.84
CA LEU A 175 16.08 4.06 -11.73
C LEU A 175 16.72 5.44 -11.74
N ARG A 176 16.22 6.36 -12.58
CA ARG A 176 16.68 7.75 -12.61
C ARG A 176 16.54 8.44 -11.25
N LEU A 177 15.43 8.26 -10.53
CA LEU A 177 15.26 8.85 -9.19
C LEU A 177 16.35 8.38 -8.21
N VAL A 178 16.73 7.10 -8.28
CA VAL A 178 17.81 6.54 -7.45
C VAL A 178 19.17 7.11 -7.86
N VAL A 179 19.45 7.16 -9.17
CA VAL A 179 20.71 7.71 -9.70
C VAL A 179 20.86 9.20 -9.36
N ASP A 180 19.78 9.98 -9.48
CA ASP A 180 19.81 11.41 -9.17
C ASP A 180 20.05 11.63 -7.67
N ARG A 181 19.44 10.83 -6.78
CA ARG A 181 19.76 10.83 -5.34
C ARG A 181 21.21 10.43 -5.05
N GLU A 182 21.74 9.43 -5.74
CA GLU A 182 23.14 9.01 -5.57
C GLU A 182 24.10 10.14 -5.98
N ARG A 183 23.79 10.86 -7.07
CA ARG A 183 24.56 12.03 -7.50
C ARG A 183 24.51 13.16 -6.47
N GLU A 184 23.36 13.41 -5.85
CA GLU A 184 23.24 14.35 -4.74
C GLU A 184 24.15 13.96 -3.56
N ILE A 185 24.16 12.67 -3.18
CA ILE A 185 25.00 12.14 -2.10
C ILE A 185 26.49 12.28 -2.44
N LEU A 186 26.90 11.94 -3.66
CA LEU A 186 28.30 12.07 -4.10
C LEU A 186 28.77 13.53 -4.22
N ALA A 187 27.86 14.45 -4.54
CA ALA A 187 28.13 15.88 -4.62
C ALA A 187 28.09 16.58 -3.24
N PHE A 188 27.57 15.91 -2.21
CA PHE A 188 27.46 16.47 -0.88
C PHE A 188 28.86 16.70 -0.28
N LYS A 189 29.11 17.92 0.18
CA LYS A 189 30.33 18.29 0.90
C LYS A 189 29.98 18.41 2.38
N PRO A 190 30.39 17.46 3.23
CA PRO A 190 30.13 17.53 4.66
C PRO A 190 30.80 18.76 5.28
N GLU A 191 30.06 19.47 6.13
CA GLU A 191 30.58 20.55 6.94
C GLU A 191 30.60 20.10 8.41
N GLU A 192 31.71 20.36 9.09
CA GLU A 192 31.84 20.07 10.52
C GLU A 192 30.96 21.02 11.34
N PHE A 193 30.23 20.45 12.29
CA PHE A 193 29.51 21.19 13.31
C PHE A 193 29.50 20.40 14.61
N TRP A 194 29.41 21.12 15.73
CA TRP A 194 29.38 20.55 17.06
C TRP A 194 28.05 20.86 17.75
N VAL A 195 27.55 19.88 18.48
CA VAL A 195 26.37 20.01 19.35
C VAL A 195 26.85 19.90 20.78
N ILE A 196 26.44 20.85 21.61
CA ILE A 196 26.78 20.86 23.04
C ILE A 196 25.52 20.50 23.82
N GLU A 197 25.58 19.41 24.55
CA GLU A 197 24.52 18.94 25.44
C GLU A 197 24.99 19.01 26.89
N ALA A 198 24.13 19.51 27.77
CA ALA A 198 24.37 19.58 29.20
C ALA A 198 23.40 18.66 29.94
N MET A 199 23.95 17.80 30.80
CA MET A 199 23.15 17.04 31.76
C MET A 199 22.92 17.91 33.00
N LEU A 200 21.66 18.22 33.26
CA LEU A 200 21.24 19.13 34.31
C LEU A 200 20.44 18.38 35.38
N VAL A 201 20.60 18.78 36.63
CA VAL A 201 19.89 18.21 37.76
C VAL A 201 19.08 19.28 38.47
N GLY A 202 17.79 19.03 38.68
CA GLY A 202 16.92 19.92 39.43
C GLY A 202 17.39 20.05 40.89
N GLN A 203 17.47 21.30 41.38
CA GLN A 203 17.92 21.61 42.74
C GLN A 203 16.79 22.08 43.68
N ARG A 204 15.62 22.46 43.14
CA ARG A 204 14.45 22.84 43.94
C ARG A 204 13.82 21.59 44.56
N MET A 205 13.14 21.74 45.71
CA MET A 205 12.51 20.61 46.42
C MET A 205 11.65 19.72 45.50
N GLU A 206 10.81 20.32 44.66
CA GLU A 206 9.87 19.61 43.77
C GLU A 206 10.55 18.82 42.64
N SER A 207 11.78 19.21 42.27
CA SER A 207 12.53 18.63 41.15
C SER A 207 13.88 18.04 41.60
N ARG A 208 14.08 17.85 42.91
CA ARG A 208 15.40 17.55 43.47
C ARG A 208 15.89 16.19 42.98
N GLY A 209 17.05 16.16 42.35
CA GLY A 209 17.64 14.92 41.82
C GLY A 209 17.02 14.42 40.51
N GLN A 210 16.08 15.16 39.92
CA GLN A 210 15.60 14.84 38.57
C GLN A 210 16.60 15.33 37.53
N GLU A 211 17.06 14.42 36.69
CA GLU A 211 18.02 14.69 35.63
C GLU A 211 17.31 14.92 34.29
N PHE A 212 17.83 15.84 33.49
CA PHE A 212 17.40 16.03 32.10
C PHE A 212 18.56 16.57 31.25
N SER A 213 18.53 16.27 29.96
CA SER A 213 19.49 16.81 28.99
C SER A 213 18.94 18.09 28.37
N ALA A 214 19.80 19.09 28.16
CA ALA A 214 19.47 20.30 27.42
C ALA A 214 20.55 20.59 26.37
N THR A 215 20.15 20.88 25.15
CA THR A 215 21.05 21.17 24.03
C THR A 215 21.24 22.68 23.86
N LEU A 216 22.47 23.16 23.67
CA LEU A 216 22.76 24.57 23.38
C LEU A 216 22.13 25.01 22.05
N ILE A 217 21.31 26.07 22.10
CA ILE A 217 20.63 26.62 20.92
C ILE A 217 20.95 28.08 20.65
N LYS A 218 21.42 28.85 21.65
CA LYS A 218 21.84 30.25 21.46
C LYS A 218 23.06 30.65 22.29
N ILE A 219 23.87 31.55 21.72
CA ILE A 219 25.01 32.22 22.35
C ILE A 219 24.86 33.73 22.12
N GLU A 220 24.86 34.53 23.19
CA GLU A 220 24.69 35.99 23.13
C GLU A 220 23.45 36.42 22.29
N GLY A 221 22.35 35.66 22.40
CA GLY A 221 21.10 35.92 21.69
C GLY A 221 21.03 35.40 20.24
N ASN A 222 22.15 35.02 19.63
CA ASN A 222 22.23 34.46 18.27
C ASN A 222 22.12 32.94 18.28
N LYS A 223 21.71 32.32 17.16
CA LYS A 223 21.68 30.86 17.01
C LYS A 223 23.08 30.29 17.27
N ALA A 224 23.18 29.24 18.06
CA ALA A 224 24.45 28.56 18.31
C ALA A 224 24.94 27.87 17.03
N GLU A 225 26.10 28.29 16.55
CA GLU A 225 26.81 27.67 15.43
C GLU A 225 28.24 27.39 15.90
N VAL A 226 28.52 26.13 16.21
CA VAL A 226 29.82 25.69 16.72
C VAL A 226 30.49 24.89 15.60
N LYS A 227 31.56 25.43 15.01
CA LYS A 227 32.10 24.94 13.73
C LYS A 227 33.23 23.94 13.89
N ASN A 228 33.88 23.91 15.05
CA ASN A 228 35.04 23.06 15.28
C ASN A 228 35.21 22.75 16.77
N LYS A 229 36.08 21.76 17.05
CA LYS A 229 36.40 21.32 18.40
C LYS A 229 36.89 22.45 19.31
N THR A 230 37.75 23.33 18.81
CA THR A 230 38.34 24.42 19.61
C THR A 230 37.26 25.37 20.14
N GLU A 231 36.31 25.74 19.28
CA GLU A 231 35.13 26.53 19.68
C GLU A 231 34.27 25.77 20.69
N ALA A 232 34.03 24.47 20.47
CA ALA A 232 33.26 23.64 21.38
C ALA A 232 33.90 23.55 22.77
N ASP A 233 35.20 23.27 22.85
CA ASP A 233 35.95 23.14 24.11
C ASP A 233 35.96 24.47 24.89
N GLN A 234 36.04 25.62 24.19
CA GLN A 234 35.94 26.94 24.81
C GLN A 234 34.56 27.17 25.42
N ILE A 235 33.48 26.84 24.69
CA ILE A 235 32.11 26.99 25.17
C ILE A 235 31.86 26.04 26.35
N VAL A 236 32.31 24.78 26.27
CA VAL A 236 32.17 23.80 27.36
C VAL A 236 32.92 24.24 28.62
N SER A 237 34.14 24.76 28.48
CA SER A 237 34.93 25.29 29.60
C SER A 237 34.20 26.44 30.33
N ASP A 238 33.53 27.30 29.57
CA ASP A 238 32.72 28.39 30.11
C ASP A 238 31.43 27.86 30.77
N LEU A 239 30.72 26.95 30.10
CA LEU A 239 29.49 26.31 30.58
C LEU A 239 29.71 25.48 31.86
N ASN A 240 30.86 24.84 32.04
CA ASN A 240 31.19 24.11 33.27
C ASN A 240 31.27 25.01 34.51
N LYS A 241 31.52 26.31 34.31
CA LYS A 241 31.58 27.32 35.37
C LYS A 241 30.30 28.15 35.44
N ALA A 242 29.37 27.95 34.50
CA ALA A 242 28.17 28.75 34.37
C ALA A 242 27.14 28.41 35.45
N ILE A 243 26.32 29.41 35.78
CA ILE A 243 25.14 29.22 36.63
C ILE A 243 23.93 28.95 35.74
N TYR A 244 23.28 27.81 35.97
CA TYR A 244 22.11 27.39 35.21
C TYR A 244 20.82 27.77 35.93
N LYS A 245 19.89 28.37 35.19
CA LYS A 245 18.56 28.70 35.69
C LYS A 245 17.53 28.42 34.61
N VAL A 246 16.46 27.73 34.99
CA VAL A 246 15.27 27.63 34.14
C VAL A 246 14.75 29.04 33.87
N GLY A 247 14.73 29.42 32.61
CA GLY A 247 14.26 30.72 32.14
C GLY A 247 12.77 30.68 31.83
N GLU A 248 12.38 29.80 30.92
CA GLU A 248 11.02 29.69 30.42
C GLU A 248 10.63 28.22 30.26
N ILE A 249 9.40 27.87 30.59
CA ILE A 249 8.80 26.56 30.28
C ILE A 249 7.60 26.84 29.38
N LYS A 250 7.65 26.36 28.14
CA LYS A 250 6.52 26.42 27.21
C LYS A 250 5.84 25.07 27.19
N SER A 251 4.57 25.05 27.56
CA SER A 251 3.71 23.86 27.45
C SER A 251 2.73 24.08 26.32
N LYS A 252 2.69 23.14 25.37
CA LYS A 252 1.76 23.17 24.25
C LYS A 252 1.14 21.80 24.05
N ASP A 253 -0.17 21.76 23.97
CA ASP A 253 -0.88 20.56 23.57
C ASP A 253 -0.79 20.34 22.06
N ILE A 254 -0.28 19.17 21.67
CA ILE A 254 -0.19 18.72 20.30
C ILE A 254 -1.25 17.66 20.05
N VAL A 255 -2.07 17.94 19.05
CA VAL A 255 -3.17 17.11 18.61
C VAL A 255 -2.69 16.19 17.48
N LYS A 256 -2.64 14.87 17.72
CA LYS A 256 -2.18 13.85 16.76
C LYS A 256 -3.35 13.01 16.25
N ASN A 257 -3.90 13.42 15.11
CA ASN A 257 -5.02 12.72 14.48
C ASN A 257 -4.61 11.32 13.98
N PRO A 258 -5.52 10.33 14.04
CA PRO A 258 -5.27 9.03 13.42
C PRO A 258 -5.04 9.16 11.91
N SER A 259 -4.02 8.47 11.40
CA SER A 259 -3.76 8.46 9.95
C SER A 259 -4.91 7.78 9.18
N PRO A 260 -5.11 8.10 7.90
CA PRO A 260 -6.12 7.45 7.06
C PRO A 260 -5.95 5.93 6.98
N PRO A 261 -7.01 5.18 6.61
CA PRO A 261 -6.88 3.75 6.33
C PRO A 261 -5.93 3.51 5.15
N PHE A 262 -5.45 2.28 5.03
CA PHE A 262 -4.40 1.99 4.06
C PHE A 262 -4.88 2.01 2.62
N THR A 263 -4.09 2.66 1.77
CA THR A 263 -4.01 2.42 0.32
C THR A 263 -2.91 1.41 0.03
N THR A 264 -2.78 0.97 -1.22
CA THR A 264 -1.68 0.10 -1.67
C THR A 264 -0.31 0.67 -1.29
N SER A 265 -0.09 1.95 -1.58
CA SER A 265 1.20 2.63 -1.36
C SER A 265 1.52 2.77 0.12
N THR A 266 0.54 3.20 0.93
CA THR A 266 0.76 3.43 2.37
C THR A 266 0.90 2.11 3.14
N LEU A 267 0.24 1.03 2.70
CA LEU A 267 0.47 -0.31 3.26
C LEU A 267 1.89 -0.80 2.99
N GLN A 268 2.38 -0.66 1.74
CA GLN A 268 3.73 -1.08 1.37
C GLN A 268 4.79 -0.32 2.17
N GLN A 269 4.65 1.00 2.31
CA GLN A 269 5.55 1.83 3.11
C GLN A 269 5.53 1.39 4.58
N ALA A 270 4.36 1.29 5.20
CA ALA A 270 4.25 0.92 6.60
C ALA A 270 4.78 -0.50 6.90
N ALA A 271 4.53 -1.46 6.01
CA ALA A 271 5.06 -2.83 6.15
C ALA A 271 6.59 -2.87 5.96
N SER A 272 7.14 -2.03 5.08
CA SER A 272 8.58 -1.90 4.89
C SER A 272 9.24 -1.31 6.13
N THR A 273 8.76 -0.16 6.62
CA THR A 273 9.32 0.51 7.81
C THR A 273 9.18 -0.35 9.07
N LYS A 274 8.03 -1.00 9.28
CA LYS A 274 7.75 -1.71 10.53
C LYS A 274 8.32 -3.13 10.56
N PHE A 275 8.36 -3.83 9.42
CA PHE A 275 8.68 -5.25 9.36
C PHE A 275 9.80 -5.61 8.39
N GLY A 276 10.38 -4.63 7.69
CA GLY A 276 11.39 -4.88 6.65
C GLY A 276 10.84 -5.63 5.44
N PHE A 277 9.53 -5.62 5.21
CA PHE A 277 8.95 -6.33 4.07
C PHE A 277 9.19 -5.55 2.77
N ALA A 278 9.84 -6.21 1.81
CA ALA A 278 9.91 -5.69 0.44
C ALA A 278 8.49 -5.55 -0.15
N PRO A 279 8.22 -4.56 -1.02
CA PRO A 279 6.88 -4.34 -1.59
C PRO A 279 6.25 -5.59 -2.22
N LYS A 280 7.06 -6.39 -2.95
CA LYS A 280 6.63 -7.67 -3.54
C LYS A 280 6.14 -8.67 -2.48
N ARG A 281 6.85 -8.77 -1.34
CA ARG A 281 6.46 -9.66 -0.24
C ARG A 281 5.16 -9.19 0.40
N THR A 282 5.02 -7.89 0.64
CA THR A 282 3.79 -7.28 1.19
C THR A 282 2.59 -7.58 0.29
N MET A 283 2.72 -7.35 -1.02
CA MET A 283 1.61 -7.58 -1.95
C MET A 283 1.23 -9.05 -2.11
N ARG A 284 2.20 -9.97 -2.05
CA ARG A 284 1.91 -11.41 -2.04
C ARG A 284 1.09 -11.80 -0.81
N ILE A 285 1.53 -11.38 0.38
CA ILE A 285 0.80 -11.68 1.63
C ILE A 285 -0.58 -11.03 1.62
N ALA A 286 -0.71 -9.80 1.13
CA ALA A 286 -2.00 -9.12 1.02
C ALA A 286 -2.94 -9.81 0.02
N GLN A 287 -2.42 -10.29 -1.13
CA GLN A 287 -3.19 -11.14 -2.06
C GLN A 287 -3.70 -12.39 -1.36
N ASP A 288 -2.83 -13.10 -0.64
CA ASP A 288 -3.22 -14.31 0.09
C ASP A 288 -4.30 -14.00 1.15
N LEU A 289 -4.18 -12.90 1.89
CA LEU A 289 -5.21 -12.46 2.85
C LEU A 289 -6.54 -12.13 2.15
N TYR A 290 -6.51 -11.43 1.02
CA TYR A 290 -7.71 -11.09 0.25
C TYR A 290 -8.40 -12.33 -0.32
N GLU A 291 -7.64 -13.24 -0.93
CA GLU A 291 -8.20 -14.46 -1.55
C GLU A 291 -8.78 -15.44 -0.51
N ASN A 292 -8.35 -15.35 0.75
CA ASN A 292 -8.95 -16.06 1.88
C ASN A 292 -10.08 -15.26 2.58
N GLY A 293 -10.52 -14.14 2.00
CA GLY A 293 -11.65 -13.35 2.49
C GLY A 293 -11.37 -12.58 3.79
N LEU A 294 -10.11 -12.32 4.13
CA LEU A 294 -9.71 -11.71 5.40
C LEU A 294 -9.61 -10.18 5.32
N ILE A 295 -9.24 -9.65 4.16
CA ILE A 295 -9.16 -8.20 3.90
C ILE A 295 -9.87 -7.85 2.59
N THR A 296 -10.18 -6.56 2.41
CA THR A 296 -10.62 -6.01 1.12
C THR A 296 -9.50 -6.01 0.09
N TYR A 297 -9.86 -5.71 -1.16
CA TYR A 297 -8.94 -5.71 -2.29
C TYR A 297 -7.74 -4.79 -2.07
N MET A 298 -6.54 -5.36 -2.16
CA MET A 298 -5.29 -4.71 -1.77
C MET A 298 -4.69 -3.79 -2.85
N ARG A 299 -5.30 -3.70 -4.05
CA ARG A 299 -4.90 -2.76 -5.10
C ARG A 299 -5.90 -1.63 -5.21
N THR A 300 -5.77 -0.69 -4.28
CA THR A 300 -6.64 0.47 -4.13
C THR A 300 -5.82 1.73 -3.84
N ASP A 301 -6.28 2.87 -4.35
CA ASP A 301 -5.85 4.21 -3.97
C ASP A 301 -6.89 4.92 -3.09
N SER A 302 -8.01 4.26 -2.80
CA SER A 302 -9.09 4.77 -1.95
C SER A 302 -8.75 4.68 -0.47
N VAL A 303 -9.24 5.67 0.29
CA VAL A 303 -9.25 5.68 1.75
C VAL A 303 -10.67 5.58 2.32
N ASN A 304 -11.65 5.26 1.48
CA ASN A 304 -13.03 5.11 1.87
C ASN A 304 -13.25 3.84 2.71
N LEU A 305 -14.18 3.87 3.66
CA LEU A 305 -14.62 2.71 4.43
C LEU A 305 -16.14 2.62 4.34
N SER A 306 -16.68 1.42 4.12
CA SER A 306 -18.14 1.24 4.11
C SER A 306 -18.79 1.64 5.43
N VAL A 307 -20.03 2.11 5.34
CA VAL A 307 -20.86 2.47 6.51
C VAL A 307 -20.99 1.29 7.48
N ASN A 308 -21.14 0.07 6.94
CA ASN A 308 -21.24 -1.16 7.74
C ASN A 308 -19.95 -1.42 8.53
N PHE A 309 -18.79 -1.25 7.88
CA PHE A 309 -17.51 -1.41 8.56
C PHE A 309 -17.29 -0.32 9.62
N VAL A 310 -17.59 0.95 9.31
CA VAL A 310 -17.46 2.07 10.26
C VAL A 310 -18.32 1.83 11.49
N THR A 311 -19.59 1.44 11.30
CA THR A 311 -20.50 1.11 12.41
C THR A 311 -19.95 -0.01 13.29
N SER A 312 -19.47 -1.09 12.67
CA SER A 312 -18.90 -2.24 13.39
C SER A 312 -17.62 -1.86 14.15
N ALA A 313 -16.75 -1.06 13.55
CA ALA A 313 -15.50 -0.62 14.17
C ALA A 313 -15.74 0.29 15.37
N ARG A 314 -16.72 1.20 15.26
CA ARG A 314 -17.12 2.10 16.37
C ARG A 314 -17.67 1.30 17.56
N LYS A 315 -18.55 0.32 17.29
CA LYS A 315 -19.06 -0.60 18.32
C LYS A 315 -17.94 -1.35 19.02
N LEU A 316 -17.00 -1.92 18.25
CA LEU A 316 -15.82 -2.58 18.80
C LEU A 316 -15.00 -1.64 19.69
N ILE A 317 -14.81 -0.37 19.28
CA ILE A 317 -14.02 0.60 20.05
C ILE A 317 -14.69 0.91 21.39
N GLU A 318 -16.01 1.11 21.38
CA GLU A 318 -16.79 1.33 22.58
C GLU A 318 -16.69 0.14 23.55
N GLU A 319 -16.87 -1.08 23.04
CA GLU A 319 -16.84 -2.31 23.85
C GLU A 319 -15.44 -2.61 24.39
N LYS A 320 -14.38 -2.43 23.58
CA LYS A 320 -13.01 -2.88 23.92
C LYS A 320 -12.16 -1.81 24.60
N PHE A 321 -12.33 -0.55 24.23
CA PHE A 321 -11.50 0.56 24.73
C PHE A 321 -12.30 1.53 25.61
N GLY A 322 -13.61 1.64 25.40
CA GLY A 322 -14.51 2.52 26.16
C GLY A 322 -14.80 3.85 25.45
N GLY A 323 -15.88 4.51 25.86
CA GLY A 323 -16.41 5.72 25.20
C GLY A 323 -15.43 6.89 25.09
N LYS A 324 -14.44 7.00 26.00
CA LYS A 324 -13.40 8.05 25.92
C LYS A 324 -12.49 7.94 24.70
N TYR A 325 -12.42 6.78 24.06
CA TYR A 325 -11.64 6.56 22.84
C TYR A 325 -12.50 6.56 21.57
N LEU A 326 -13.81 6.77 21.70
CA LEU A 326 -14.74 6.83 20.57
C LEU A 326 -15.15 8.28 20.31
N PRO A 327 -14.82 8.85 19.13
CA PRO A 327 -15.29 10.17 18.76
C PRO A 327 -16.80 10.22 18.65
N LYS A 328 -17.40 11.37 19.01
CA LYS A 328 -18.85 11.60 18.93
C LYS A 328 -19.40 11.36 17.52
N GLN A 329 -18.65 11.74 16.49
CA GLN A 329 -19.02 11.54 15.08
C GLN A 329 -18.07 10.57 14.40
N ALA A 330 -18.58 9.82 13.42
CA ALA A 330 -17.75 8.96 12.59
C ALA A 330 -16.74 9.79 11.79
N ARG A 331 -15.51 9.29 11.66
CA ARG A 331 -14.45 9.96 10.90
C ARG A 331 -14.52 9.52 9.44
N ALA A 332 -14.65 10.48 8.53
CA ALA A 332 -14.58 10.25 7.10
C ALA A 332 -13.23 10.72 6.55
N TYR A 333 -12.65 9.90 5.67
CA TYR A 333 -11.41 10.21 4.97
C TYR A 333 -11.70 10.30 3.48
N LYS A 334 -11.21 11.35 2.81
CA LYS A 334 -11.37 11.56 1.38
C LYS A 334 -10.01 11.66 0.70
N VAL A 335 -9.85 11.03 -0.45
CA VAL A 335 -8.67 11.21 -1.31
C VAL A 335 -8.81 12.56 -2.02
N LYS A 336 -7.70 13.31 -2.18
CA LYS A 336 -7.67 14.56 -2.99
C LYS A 336 -7.52 14.31 -4.51
N SER A 337 -7.46 13.05 -4.95
CA SER A 337 -7.15 12.66 -6.33
C SER A 337 -8.39 12.73 -7.21
N ARG A 338 -8.27 13.36 -8.38
CA ARG A 338 -9.32 13.48 -9.42
C ARG A 338 -9.55 12.20 -10.23
N LEU A 339 -8.68 11.20 -10.09
CA LEU A 339 -8.63 9.95 -10.88
C LEU A 339 -8.95 8.69 -10.07
N ALA A 340 -9.20 8.83 -8.76
CA ALA A 340 -9.56 7.69 -7.93
C ALA A 340 -10.98 7.24 -8.32
N GLN A 341 -11.14 5.98 -8.72
CA GLN A 341 -12.48 5.40 -8.87
C GLN A 341 -13.09 5.32 -7.47
N GLU A 342 -14.05 6.21 -7.19
CA GLU A 342 -14.72 6.35 -5.88
C GLU A 342 -15.46 5.07 -5.42
N ALA A 343 -15.59 4.07 -6.29
CA ALA A 343 -16.19 2.78 -6.01
C ALA A 343 -15.30 1.80 -5.22
N HIS A 344 -14.03 2.14 -4.95
CA HIS A 344 -13.11 1.25 -4.24
C HIS A 344 -13.09 1.57 -2.74
N GLU A 345 -12.97 0.54 -1.91
CA GLU A 345 -12.69 0.69 -0.48
C GLU A 345 -11.19 0.72 -0.19
N ALA A 346 -10.82 1.25 0.98
CA ALA A 346 -9.49 1.13 1.53
C ALA A 346 -9.15 -0.32 1.86
N ILE A 347 -7.87 -0.61 2.09
CA ILE A 347 -7.40 -1.90 2.59
C ILE A 347 -7.75 -2.01 4.07
N ARG A 348 -8.75 -2.83 4.39
CA ARG A 348 -9.30 -3.05 5.73
C ARG A 348 -9.62 -4.54 5.95
N PRO A 349 -9.83 -4.99 7.20
CA PRO A 349 -10.43 -6.29 7.45
C PRO A 349 -11.83 -6.39 6.86
N THR A 350 -12.23 -7.59 6.42
CA THR A 350 -13.62 -7.89 6.05
C THR A 350 -14.51 -7.96 7.29
N ASN A 351 -13.98 -8.50 8.38
CA ASN A 351 -14.65 -8.55 9.69
C ASN A 351 -13.76 -7.92 10.77
N VAL A 352 -14.21 -6.80 11.33
CA VAL A 352 -13.46 -6.06 12.37
C VAL A 352 -13.36 -6.83 13.70
N GLN A 353 -14.27 -7.77 13.97
CA GLN A 353 -14.28 -8.56 15.21
C GLN A 353 -13.20 -9.65 15.23
N VAL A 354 -12.62 -9.97 14.06
CA VAL A 354 -11.53 -10.93 13.94
C VAL A 354 -10.21 -10.21 14.20
N THR A 355 -9.60 -10.48 15.35
CA THR A 355 -8.28 -9.96 15.71
C THR A 355 -7.16 -10.91 15.26
N SER A 356 -5.92 -10.42 15.18
CA SER A 356 -4.78 -11.19 14.66
C SER A 356 -4.47 -12.47 15.45
N ASP A 357 -4.79 -12.51 16.74
CA ASP A 357 -4.65 -13.68 17.62
C ASP A 357 -5.66 -14.79 17.30
N LYS A 358 -6.80 -14.45 16.70
CA LYS A 358 -7.86 -15.40 16.31
C LYS A 358 -7.74 -15.90 14.88
N LEU A 359 -6.72 -15.44 14.15
CA LEU A 359 -6.53 -15.70 12.73
C LEU A 359 -5.79 -16.99 12.46
N GLN A 360 -6.47 -17.90 11.75
CA GLN A 360 -5.85 -19.04 11.11
C GLN A 360 -5.28 -18.61 9.76
N VAL A 361 -3.96 -18.42 9.70
CA VAL A 361 -3.27 -17.96 8.49
C VAL A 361 -2.00 -18.75 8.24
N ALA A 362 -1.53 -18.71 6.99
CA ALA A 362 -0.44 -19.55 6.52
C ALA A 362 0.93 -19.26 7.19
N SER A 363 1.15 -18.09 7.78
CA SER A 363 2.42 -17.79 8.46
C SER A 363 2.36 -16.60 9.43
N PRO A 364 3.34 -16.45 10.33
CA PRO A 364 3.45 -15.27 11.21
C PRO A 364 3.54 -13.93 10.43
N ALA A 365 4.04 -13.96 9.19
CA ALA A 365 4.07 -12.76 8.35
C ALA A 365 2.67 -12.31 7.91
N HIS A 366 1.74 -13.25 7.70
CA HIS A 366 0.33 -12.95 7.44
C HIS A 366 -0.33 -12.32 8.67
N GLN A 367 -0.10 -12.89 9.86
CA GLN A 367 -0.61 -12.33 11.12
C GLN A 367 -0.11 -10.90 11.33
N LYS A 368 1.20 -10.64 11.12
CA LYS A 368 1.79 -9.29 11.25
C LYS A 368 1.18 -8.29 10.27
N LEU A 369 0.99 -8.67 9.00
CA LEU A 369 0.43 -7.76 8.00
C LEU A 369 -1.05 -7.50 8.28
N TYR A 370 -1.82 -8.53 8.64
CA TYR A 370 -3.21 -8.37 9.03
C TYR A 370 -3.35 -7.49 10.28
N ASP A 371 -2.56 -7.74 11.33
CA ASP A 371 -2.56 -6.92 12.56
C ASP A 371 -2.28 -5.45 12.25
N LEU A 372 -1.33 -5.18 11.34
CA LEU A 372 -1.04 -3.82 10.88
C LEU A 372 -2.27 -3.18 10.20
N ILE A 373 -2.93 -3.89 9.29
CA ILE A 373 -4.14 -3.43 8.60
C ILE A 373 -5.29 -3.20 9.59
N TRP A 374 -5.52 -4.16 10.48
CA TRP A 374 -6.57 -4.10 11.50
C TRP A 374 -6.35 -2.90 12.44
N LYS A 375 -5.16 -2.75 13.02
CA LYS A 375 -4.83 -1.64 13.92
C LYS A 375 -4.95 -0.30 13.23
N ARG A 376 -4.47 -0.18 11.99
CA ARG A 376 -4.61 1.05 11.20
C ARG A 376 -6.08 1.40 11.04
N THR A 377 -6.90 0.44 10.63
CA THR A 377 -8.31 0.69 10.29
C THR A 377 -9.14 1.00 11.53
N VAL A 378 -8.96 0.27 12.64
CA VAL A 378 -9.65 0.58 13.91
C VAL A 378 -9.25 1.97 14.41
N ALA A 379 -7.96 2.32 14.38
CA ALA A 379 -7.49 3.63 14.81
C ALA A 379 -8.13 4.79 14.02
N THR A 380 -8.53 4.58 12.75
CA THR A 380 -9.21 5.62 11.96
C THR A 380 -10.52 6.11 12.57
N GLN A 381 -11.15 5.30 13.43
CA GLN A 381 -12.41 5.63 14.10
C GLN A 381 -12.21 5.93 15.60
N MET A 382 -10.98 6.06 16.07
CA MET A 382 -10.66 6.39 17.47
C MET A 382 -10.48 7.89 17.68
N GLU A 383 -10.49 8.31 18.95
CA GLU A 383 -10.25 9.68 19.36
C GLU A 383 -8.82 10.15 19.06
N THR A 384 -8.66 11.46 18.89
CA THR A 384 -7.37 12.07 18.65
C THR A 384 -6.50 12.00 19.90
N ALA A 385 -5.22 11.68 19.73
CA ALA A 385 -4.27 11.75 20.84
C ALA A 385 -3.91 13.21 21.12
N VAL A 386 -4.01 13.62 22.38
CA VAL A 386 -3.50 14.91 22.88
C VAL A 386 -2.23 14.62 23.67
N VAL A 387 -1.12 15.23 23.24
CA VAL A 387 0.19 15.08 23.89
C VAL A 387 0.65 16.45 24.30
N THR A 388 0.88 16.67 25.59
CA THR A 388 1.50 17.89 26.07
C THR A 388 3.00 17.83 25.80
N GLU A 389 3.48 18.73 24.95
CA GLU A 389 4.89 18.95 24.71
C GLU A 389 5.36 20.09 25.61
N ASN A 390 6.41 19.83 26.39
CA ASN A 390 7.06 20.82 27.23
C ASN A 390 8.42 21.13 26.63
N THR A 391 8.69 22.40 26.36
CA THR A 391 10.02 22.90 25.99
C THR A 391 10.56 23.72 27.15
N VAL A 392 11.71 23.32 27.68
CA VAL A 392 12.35 24.01 28.80
C VAL A 392 13.56 24.79 28.30
N MET A 393 13.48 26.11 28.40
CA MET A 393 14.57 27.02 28.07
C MET A 393 15.41 27.25 29.33
N VAL A 394 16.66 26.81 29.30
CA VAL A 394 17.62 26.98 30.40
C VAL A 394 18.60 28.08 30.03
N ASN A 395 18.63 29.13 30.85
CA ASN A 395 19.67 30.15 30.76
C ASN A 395 20.91 29.66 31.50
N ALA A 396 22.06 29.69 30.84
CA ALA A 396 23.34 29.46 31.49
C ALA A 396 24.19 30.74 31.40
N LEU A 397 24.61 31.24 32.57
CA LEU A 397 25.38 32.48 32.70
C LEU A 397 26.84 32.14 33.04
N GLY A 398 27.70 32.16 32.03
CA GLY A 398 29.17 32.10 32.17
C GLY A 398 29.78 33.46 31.87
N ASN A 399 30.95 33.47 31.21
CA ASN A 399 31.51 34.67 30.58
C ASN A 399 30.60 35.19 29.45
N LYS A 400 29.86 34.29 28.81
CA LYS A 400 28.79 34.62 27.86
C LYS A 400 27.42 34.16 28.37
N LYS A 401 26.37 34.69 27.76
CA LYS A 401 24.98 34.26 27.93
C LYS A 401 24.66 33.14 26.96
N TYR A 402 24.28 31.99 27.50
CA TYR A 402 23.88 30.82 26.72
C TYR A 402 22.41 30.49 26.99
N ILE A 403 21.76 29.92 25.97
CA ILE A 403 20.42 29.35 26.12
C ILE A 403 20.44 27.93 25.60
N LEU A 404 20.03 26.99 26.46
CA LEU A 404 19.87 25.58 26.16
C LEU A 404 18.36 25.23 26.13
N SER A 405 18.00 24.22 25.34
CA SER A 405 16.62 23.72 25.21
C SER A 405 16.57 22.24 25.58
N ALA A 406 15.63 21.88 26.45
CA ALA A 406 15.26 20.50 26.75
C ALA A 406 13.83 20.19 26.29
#